data_AF-A0A9P5RJ85-F1
#
_entry.id   AF-A0A9P5RJ85-F1
#
_cell.length_a   1.000
_cell.length_b   1.000
_cell.length_c   1.000
_cell.angle_alpha   90.00
_cell.angle_beta   90.00
_cell.angle_gamma   90.00
#
_symmetry.space_group_name_H-M   'P 1'
#
loop_
_entity.id
_entity.type
_entity.pdbx_description
1 polymer ?
#
loop_
_entity_poly.entity_id
_entity_poly.type
_entity_poly.pdbx_seq_one_letter_code
_entity_poly.pdbx_strand_id
1 'polypeptide(L)'
;MPQKSITKEIKVITDQHIVKGQKQNGFPMRKWKISLMGINANGEEETLPYVDHVEYILHHTFEQPLRKMSKFPFRLQEKGWGEFDMKVMIHFVDNAEAPVMLDHDLNFQLNHYEVAHTLSFKPDIKPSFLKLLNRPVETISDRDSQMSSNDSGIDGKAHKRRKDAILKEKSKRVKADRSSDEDSHGDSSADSGDEWDNEINVHVLAEKFQRLQASDLIEVIKMVKANQTSEMYVREDGEAGEYQIDLRTLGDDLLNQLWQFCTKRLDG
;
A
#
# COMPACT_ATOMS: atom_id res chain seq x y z
N MET A 1 16.07 36.16 15.69
CA MET A 1 14.73 36.24 15.06
C MET A 1 14.08 34.87 15.22
N PRO A 2 12.74 34.76 15.34
CA PRO A 2 12.08 33.46 15.22
C PRO A 2 12.38 32.88 13.83
N GLN A 3 12.74 31.59 13.78
CA GLN A 3 12.98 30.91 12.52
C GLN A 3 11.63 30.76 11.77
N LYS A 4 11.62 31.01 10.46
CA LYS A 4 10.42 30.81 9.64
C LYS A 4 10.18 29.30 9.49
N SER A 5 8.91 28.87 9.49
CA SER A 5 8.55 27.50 9.14
C SER A 5 9.07 27.16 7.73
N ILE A 6 9.50 25.91 7.55
CA ILE A 6 10.07 25.43 6.30
C ILE A 6 9.04 24.55 5.61
N THR A 7 8.72 24.87 4.36
CA THR A 7 7.87 24.03 3.51
C THR A 7 8.69 23.33 2.43
N LYS A 8 8.23 22.15 2.02
CA LYS A 8 8.77 21.39 0.89
C LYS A 8 7.62 20.83 0.07
N GLU A 9 7.58 21.18 -1.21
CA GLU A 9 6.63 20.58 -2.14
C GLU A 9 7.15 19.20 -2.57
N ILE A 10 6.23 18.23 -2.60
CA ILE A 10 6.47 16.86 -3.03
C ILE A 10 5.34 16.42 -3.97
N LYS A 11 5.59 15.42 -4.80
CA LYS A 11 4.54 14.75 -5.58
C LYS A 11 4.56 13.24 -5.39
N VAL A 12 3.37 12.67 -5.19
CA VAL A 12 3.11 11.24 -5.34
C VAL A 12 2.76 11.01 -6.81
N ILE A 13 3.65 10.34 -7.53
CA ILE A 13 3.50 10.00 -8.95
C ILE A 13 2.96 8.58 -9.03
N THR A 14 1.87 8.38 -9.77
CA THR A 14 1.29 7.06 -10.02
C THR A 14 1.19 6.80 -11.52
N ASP A 15 1.64 5.62 -11.95
CA ASP A 15 1.49 5.14 -13.32
C ASP A 15 0.90 3.73 -13.31
N GLN A 16 0.01 3.44 -14.25
CA GLN A 16 -0.62 2.13 -14.40
C GLN A 16 -0.76 1.73 -15.87
N HIS A 17 -0.78 0.42 -16.11
CA HIS A 17 -1.18 -0.14 -17.40
C HIS A 17 -1.89 -1.48 -17.23
N ILE A 18 -2.82 -1.77 -18.15
CA ILE A 18 -3.49 -3.07 -18.25
C ILE A 18 -2.50 -4.15 -18.67
N VAL A 19 -2.48 -5.26 -17.93
CA VAL A 19 -1.70 -6.46 -18.25
C VAL A 19 -2.50 -7.30 -19.25
N LYS A 20 -2.10 -7.25 -20.52
CA LYS A 20 -2.80 -7.93 -21.63
C LYS A 20 -3.05 -9.42 -21.31
N GLY A 21 -4.30 -9.84 -21.48
CA GLY A 21 -4.74 -11.22 -21.24
C GLY A 21 -4.97 -11.62 -19.78
N GLN A 22 -4.61 -10.79 -18.79
CA GLN A 22 -4.88 -11.08 -17.38
C GLN A 22 -6.16 -10.38 -16.92
N LYS A 23 -7.06 -11.16 -16.29
CA LYS A 23 -8.34 -10.68 -15.74
C LYS A 23 -8.61 -11.35 -14.40
N GLN A 24 -9.31 -10.64 -13.52
CA GLN A 24 -9.88 -11.18 -12.28
C GLN A 24 -11.32 -10.63 -12.15
N ASN A 25 -12.27 -11.51 -11.80
CA ASN A 25 -13.70 -11.19 -11.71
C ASN A 25 -14.27 -10.46 -12.95
N GLY A 26 -13.72 -10.75 -14.14
CA GLY A 26 -14.08 -10.10 -15.42
C GLY A 26 -13.32 -8.80 -15.72
N PHE A 27 -12.83 -8.10 -14.69
CA PHE A 27 -12.06 -6.85 -14.78
C PHE A 27 -10.62 -7.09 -15.28
N PRO A 28 -10.01 -6.13 -15.99
CA PRO A 28 -8.62 -6.22 -16.42
C PRO A 28 -7.66 -6.11 -15.23
N MET A 29 -6.72 -7.05 -15.09
CA MET A 29 -5.61 -6.87 -14.16
C MET A 29 -4.70 -5.76 -14.68
N ARG A 30 -4.34 -4.82 -13.80
CA ARG A 30 -3.38 -3.76 -14.07
C ARG A 30 -2.09 -4.01 -13.29
N LYS A 31 -1.00 -3.46 -13.81
CA LYS A 31 0.27 -3.31 -13.10
C LYS A 31 0.47 -1.82 -12.87
N TRP A 32 0.65 -1.43 -11.61
CA TRP A 32 0.79 -0.05 -11.19
C TRP A 32 2.12 0.17 -10.46
N LYS A 33 2.63 1.40 -10.50
CA LYS A 33 3.77 1.88 -9.71
C LYS A 33 3.41 3.21 -9.07
N ILE A 34 3.88 3.40 -7.84
CA ILE A 34 3.79 4.67 -7.12
C ILE A 34 5.23 5.09 -6.80
N SER A 35 5.54 6.37 -6.84
CA SER A 35 6.87 6.91 -6.52
C SER A 35 6.72 8.31 -5.90
N LEU A 36 7.70 8.70 -5.08
CA LEU A 36 7.70 9.98 -4.37
C LEU A 36 8.90 10.83 -4.81
N MET A 37 8.63 12.02 -5.33
CA MET A 37 9.64 13.02 -5.74
C MET A 37 9.46 14.33 -4.96
N GLY A 38 10.53 15.11 -4.82
CA GLY A 38 10.43 16.52 -4.42
C GLY A 38 10.22 17.41 -5.64
N ILE A 39 9.65 18.60 -5.42
CA ILE A 39 9.53 19.67 -6.42
C ILE A 39 10.32 20.88 -5.91
N ASN A 40 11.25 21.37 -6.73
CA ASN A 40 12.00 22.58 -6.42
C ASN A 40 11.22 23.87 -6.79
N ALA A 41 11.77 25.03 -6.46
CA ALA A 41 11.12 26.32 -6.70
C ALA A 41 10.92 26.69 -8.19
N ASN A 42 11.54 25.96 -9.12
CA ASN A 42 11.38 26.11 -10.57
C ASN A 42 10.31 25.15 -11.15
N GLY A 43 9.78 24.22 -10.34
CA GLY A 43 8.91 23.13 -10.78
C GLY A 43 9.64 21.86 -11.23
N GLU A 44 10.96 21.78 -11.04
CA GLU A 44 11.79 20.64 -11.46
C GLU A 44 11.82 19.54 -10.37
N GLU A 45 12.00 18.28 -10.78
CA GLU A 45 12.07 17.16 -9.85
C GLU A 45 13.41 17.12 -9.08
N GLU A 46 13.33 17.08 -7.75
CA GLU A 46 14.46 16.89 -6.84
C GLU A 46 14.39 15.57 -6.06
N THR A 47 15.55 15.05 -5.68
CA THR A 47 15.64 13.93 -4.73
C THR A 47 15.29 14.37 -3.31
N LEU A 48 14.92 13.42 -2.45
CA LEU A 48 14.42 13.66 -1.09
C LEU A 48 15.42 13.22 -0.01
N PRO A 49 16.58 13.88 0.18
CA PRO A 49 17.66 13.44 1.09
C PRO A 49 17.32 13.59 2.58
N TYR A 50 16.13 14.07 2.91
CA TYR A 50 15.59 14.21 4.26
C TYR A 50 14.54 13.12 4.60
N VAL A 51 14.13 12.30 3.63
CA VAL A 51 13.26 11.12 3.85
C VAL A 51 14.14 9.89 4.02
N ASP A 52 13.91 9.11 5.07
CA ASP A 52 14.60 7.83 5.32
C ASP A 52 13.89 6.69 4.57
N HIS A 53 12.57 6.60 4.74
CA HIS A 53 11.74 5.63 4.05
C HIS A 53 10.28 6.08 3.97
N VAL A 54 9.53 5.40 3.10
CA VAL A 54 8.08 5.57 2.93
C VAL A 54 7.41 4.23 3.21
N GLU A 55 6.28 4.24 3.92
CA GLU A 55 5.45 3.07 4.17
C GLU A 55 4.09 3.28 3.52
N TYR A 56 3.76 2.42 2.56
CA TYR A 56 2.48 2.40 1.88
C TYR A 56 1.55 1.45 2.63
N ILE A 57 0.40 1.94 3.09
CA ILE A 57 -0.65 1.15 3.75
C ILE A 57 -1.71 0.83 2.70
N LEU A 58 -1.59 -0.34 2.08
CA LEU A 58 -2.47 -0.79 1.01
C LEU A 58 -3.81 -1.33 1.55
N HIS A 59 -4.77 -1.52 0.65
CA HIS A 59 -6.04 -2.18 0.97
C HIS A 59 -5.81 -3.58 1.58
N HIS A 60 -6.66 -3.95 2.54
CA HIS A 60 -6.49 -5.15 3.38
C HIS A 60 -6.51 -6.50 2.62
N THR A 61 -6.82 -6.48 1.32
CA THR A 61 -6.82 -7.65 0.43
C THR A 61 -5.43 -7.98 -0.13
N PHE A 62 -4.44 -7.12 0.05
CA PHE A 62 -3.05 -7.41 -0.33
C PHE A 62 -2.36 -8.24 0.77
N GLU A 63 -1.61 -9.28 0.37
CA GLU A 63 -0.67 -9.93 1.28
C GLU A 63 0.35 -8.91 1.80
N GLN A 64 0.49 -8.83 3.13
CA GLN A 64 1.30 -7.84 3.84
C GLN A 64 0.97 -6.41 3.39
N PRO A 65 -0.19 -5.82 3.76
CA PRO A 65 -0.64 -4.56 3.20
C PRO A 65 0.26 -3.36 3.53
N LEU A 66 1.05 -3.42 4.62
CA LEU A 66 2.08 -2.44 4.94
C LEU A 66 3.37 -2.71 4.15
N ARG A 67 3.75 -1.81 3.23
CA ARG A 67 4.91 -1.96 2.34
C ARG A 67 5.94 -0.85 2.56
N LYS A 68 7.10 -1.19 3.12
CA LYS A 68 8.22 -0.27 3.41
C LYS A 68 9.19 -0.14 2.24
N MET A 69 9.50 1.09 1.83
CA MET A 69 10.45 1.44 0.77
C MET A 69 11.48 2.44 1.29
N SER A 70 12.76 2.05 1.36
CA SER A 70 13.87 2.88 1.89
C SER A 70 14.86 3.39 0.83
N LYS A 71 14.55 3.23 -0.45
CA LYS A 71 15.40 3.68 -1.57
C LYS A 71 14.62 4.64 -2.45
N PHE A 72 15.08 5.89 -2.56
CA PHE A 72 14.58 6.88 -3.50
C PHE A 72 14.50 6.30 -4.94
N PRO A 73 13.42 6.51 -5.72
CA PRO A 73 12.25 7.37 -5.46
C PRO A 73 11.12 6.65 -4.70
N PHE A 74 11.49 5.82 -3.73
CA PHE A 74 10.62 5.08 -2.81
C PHE A 74 9.59 4.19 -3.50
N ARG A 75 9.95 3.69 -4.68
CA ARG A 75 9.01 3.09 -5.64
C ARG A 75 8.40 1.78 -5.15
N LEU A 76 7.11 1.83 -4.80
CA LEU A 76 6.25 0.65 -4.79
C LEU A 76 5.82 0.29 -6.23
N GLN A 77 5.66 -1.00 -6.50
CA GLN A 77 5.14 -1.51 -7.76
C GLN A 77 4.40 -2.83 -7.50
N GLU A 78 3.14 -2.90 -7.93
CA GLU A 78 2.23 -4.00 -7.61
C GLU A 78 1.28 -4.33 -8.79
N LYS A 79 0.41 -5.33 -8.58
CA LYS A 79 -0.71 -5.65 -9.47
C LYS A 79 -2.04 -5.69 -8.74
N GLY A 80 -3.11 -5.25 -9.42
CA GLY A 80 -4.48 -5.33 -8.92
C GLY A 80 -5.49 -5.07 -10.04
N TRP A 81 -6.76 -5.38 -9.79
CA TRP A 81 -7.88 -5.12 -10.70
C TRP A 81 -8.81 -4.00 -10.19
N GLY A 82 -8.81 -3.71 -8.89
CA GLY A 82 -9.64 -2.71 -8.23
C GLY A 82 -8.86 -1.47 -7.81
N GLU A 83 -9.60 -0.37 -7.69
CA GLU A 83 -9.16 0.96 -7.26
C GLU A 83 -9.37 1.10 -5.74
N PHE A 84 -8.55 1.89 -5.03
CA PHE A 84 -8.68 2.07 -3.57
C PHE A 84 -7.89 3.27 -3.02
N ASP A 85 -8.40 3.89 -1.96
CA ASP A 85 -7.65 4.81 -1.10
C ASP A 85 -6.56 4.07 -0.33
N MET A 86 -5.35 4.64 -0.31
CA MET A 86 -4.24 4.19 0.52
C MET A 86 -3.63 5.34 1.32
N LYS A 87 -2.85 4.99 2.35
CA LYS A 87 -2.03 5.96 3.10
C LYS A 87 -0.57 5.83 2.69
N VAL A 88 0.09 6.96 2.43
CA VAL A 88 1.52 7.07 2.15
C VAL A 88 2.17 7.74 3.34
N MET A 89 2.79 6.97 4.23
CA MET A 89 3.45 7.47 5.44
C MET A 89 4.94 7.73 5.17
N ILE A 90 5.35 8.98 5.27
CA ILE A 90 6.73 9.44 5.04
C ILE A 90 7.45 9.55 6.38
N HIS A 91 8.53 8.79 6.55
CA HIS A 91 9.41 8.84 7.72
C HIS A 91 10.71 9.57 7.40
N PHE A 92 11.17 10.43 8.30
CA PHE A 92 12.29 11.33 8.06
C PHE A 92 13.62 10.80 8.64
N VAL A 93 14.73 11.27 8.09
CA VAL A 93 16.10 10.93 8.55
C VAL A 93 16.38 11.42 9.98
N ASP A 94 15.62 12.41 10.47
CA ASP A 94 15.61 12.75 11.89
C ASP A 94 14.35 12.19 12.56
N ASN A 95 14.51 11.10 13.31
CA ASN A 95 13.47 10.41 14.07
C ASN A 95 12.79 11.27 15.18
N ALA A 96 13.19 12.54 15.38
CA ALA A 96 12.46 13.48 16.23
C ALA A 96 11.35 14.25 15.47
N GLU A 97 11.40 14.30 14.14
CA GLU A 97 10.28 14.78 13.32
C GLU A 97 9.24 13.66 13.19
N ALA A 98 7.97 13.98 13.42
CA ALA A 98 6.89 12.98 13.33
C ALA A 98 6.64 12.57 11.87
N PRO A 99 6.36 11.28 11.58
CA PRO A 99 6.02 10.83 10.24
C PRO A 99 4.78 11.54 9.69
N VAL A 100 4.80 11.92 8.41
CA VAL A 100 3.66 12.55 7.74
C VAL A 100 2.87 11.50 6.99
N MET A 101 1.58 11.36 7.31
CA MET A 101 0.64 10.54 6.54
C MET A 101 0.00 11.38 5.44
N LEU A 102 0.05 10.90 4.20
CA LEU A 102 -0.66 11.46 3.05
C LEU A 102 -1.74 10.49 2.60
N ASP A 103 -2.86 11.03 2.12
CA ASP A 103 -3.95 10.29 1.52
C ASP A 103 -3.74 10.22 0.00
N HIS A 104 -3.91 9.03 -0.59
CA HIS A 104 -3.71 8.81 -2.01
C HIS A 104 -4.70 7.79 -2.58
N ASP A 105 -5.60 8.26 -3.45
CA ASP A 105 -6.48 7.43 -4.27
C ASP A 105 -5.67 6.73 -5.38
N LEU A 106 -5.72 5.40 -5.42
CA LEU A 106 -5.28 4.61 -6.55
C LEU A 106 -6.45 4.33 -7.50
N ASN A 107 -6.81 5.31 -8.32
CA ASN A 107 -7.70 5.12 -9.46
C ASN A 107 -6.94 4.76 -10.75
N PHE A 108 -7.68 4.35 -11.78
CA PHE A 108 -7.15 4.02 -13.10
C PHE A 108 -7.78 4.82 -14.24
N GLN A 109 -8.29 6.03 -13.95
CA GLN A 109 -8.86 6.95 -14.94
C GLN A 109 -7.82 7.39 -15.97
N LEU A 110 -6.57 7.59 -15.52
CA LEU A 110 -5.41 7.92 -16.36
C LEU A 110 -4.34 6.82 -16.25
N ASN A 111 -3.47 6.71 -17.26
CA ASN A 111 -2.29 5.82 -17.21
C ASN A 111 -1.13 6.41 -16.41
N HIS A 112 -1.17 7.72 -16.14
CA HIS A 112 -0.19 8.47 -15.35
C HIS A 112 -0.91 9.68 -14.74
N TYR A 113 -0.66 9.95 -13.45
CA TYR A 113 -1.10 11.17 -12.75
C TYR A 113 -0.19 11.49 -11.58
N GLU A 114 -0.23 12.74 -11.12
CA GLU A 114 0.63 13.26 -10.04
C GLU A 114 -0.22 14.02 -9.03
N VAL A 115 -0.06 13.71 -7.75
CA VAL A 115 -0.73 14.41 -6.64
C VAL A 115 0.31 15.18 -5.85
N ALA A 116 0.19 16.51 -5.81
CA ALA A 116 1.10 17.39 -5.09
C ALA A 116 0.68 17.53 -3.62
N HIS A 117 1.66 17.53 -2.71
CA HIS A 117 1.46 17.78 -1.28
C HIS A 117 2.56 18.69 -0.72
N THR A 118 2.22 19.51 0.27
CA THR A 118 3.16 20.40 0.96
C THR A 118 3.55 19.81 2.32
N LEU A 119 4.80 19.36 2.47
CA LEU A 119 5.37 19.03 3.77
C LEU A 119 5.69 20.33 4.53
N SER A 120 5.26 20.43 5.79
CA SER A 120 5.48 21.61 6.64
C SER A 120 6.24 21.24 7.91
N PHE A 121 7.45 21.79 8.08
CA PHE A 121 8.30 21.56 9.23
C PHE A 121 8.26 22.76 10.19
N LYS A 122 8.34 22.44 11.49
CA LYS A 122 8.34 23.41 12.60
C LYS A 122 9.60 24.29 12.58
N PRO A 123 9.68 25.40 13.35
CA PRO A 123 10.87 26.25 13.37
C PRO A 123 12.02 25.72 14.25
N ASP A 124 11.76 24.78 15.17
CA ASP A 124 12.67 24.25 16.20
C ASP A 124 13.50 23.01 15.78
N ILE A 125 13.71 22.85 14.46
CA ILE A 125 14.43 21.74 13.83
C ILE A 125 15.91 21.66 14.28
N LYS A 126 16.43 20.44 14.46
CA LYS A 126 17.87 20.23 14.69
C LYS A 126 18.72 20.76 13.52
N PRO A 127 19.87 21.43 13.78
CA PRO A 127 20.74 21.98 12.73
C PRO A 127 21.29 20.97 11.70
N SER A 128 21.26 19.68 11.99
CA SER A 128 21.58 18.60 11.06
C SER A 128 20.47 18.40 10.01
N PHE A 129 19.22 18.24 10.45
CA PHE A 129 18.08 18.04 9.57
C PHE A 129 17.76 19.32 8.78
N LEU A 130 17.90 20.49 9.41
CA LEU A 130 17.84 21.80 8.76
C LEU A 130 18.80 21.93 7.56
N LYS A 131 19.98 21.30 7.60
CA LYS A 131 20.94 21.27 6.50
C LYS A 131 20.56 20.26 5.40
N LEU A 132 19.80 19.22 5.72
CA LEU A 132 19.26 18.29 4.71
C LEU A 132 18.08 18.90 3.97
N LEU A 133 17.17 19.58 4.68
CA LEU A 133 16.04 20.31 4.09
C LEU A 133 16.48 21.44 3.15
N ASN A 134 17.46 22.25 3.58
CA ASN A 134 18.00 23.37 2.81
C ASN A 134 19.16 22.97 1.87
N ARG A 135 19.42 21.68 1.67
CA ARG A 135 20.45 21.24 0.73
C ARG A 135 20.00 21.57 -0.70
N PRO A 136 20.79 22.27 -1.52
CA PRO A 136 20.54 22.31 -2.96
C PRO A 136 20.74 20.89 -3.53
N VAL A 137 19.72 20.40 -4.22
CA VAL A 137 19.69 19.05 -4.80
C VAL A 137 19.89 19.17 -6.30
N GLU A 138 20.75 18.32 -6.87
CA GLU A 138 20.90 18.16 -8.32
C GLU A 138 19.55 17.71 -8.90
N THR A 139 19.07 18.38 -9.94
CA THR A 139 17.82 18.01 -10.62
C THR A 139 17.99 16.64 -11.31
N ILE A 140 16.92 15.86 -11.36
CA ILE A 140 17.01 14.47 -11.86
C ILE A 140 17.46 14.41 -13.33
N SER A 141 17.19 15.46 -14.11
CA SER A 141 17.65 15.66 -15.50
C SER A 141 19.17 15.60 -15.69
N ASP A 142 19.95 16.00 -14.70
CA ASP A 142 21.42 16.07 -14.82
C ASP A 142 22.06 14.68 -14.81
N ARG A 143 21.34 13.65 -14.35
CA ARG A 143 21.85 12.28 -14.21
C ARG A 143 21.76 11.46 -15.49
N ASP A 144 20.64 11.53 -16.23
CA ASP A 144 20.51 10.84 -17.52
C ASP A 144 21.53 11.38 -18.54
N SER A 145 21.89 12.66 -18.41
CA SER A 145 22.94 13.33 -19.21
C SER A 145 24.34 12.71 -19.06
N GLN A 146 24.61 11.91 -18.03
CA GLN A 146 25.88 11.18 -17.86
C GLN A 146 25.82 9.69 -18.24
N MET A 147 24.64 9.11 -18.49
CA MET A 147 24.51 7.70 -18.86
C MET A 147 24.47 7.45 -20.38
N SER A 148 24.26 8.49 -21.20
CA SER A 148 24.10 8.38 -22.67
C SER A 148 25.40 8.45 -23.49
N SER A 149 26.56 8.65 -22.85
CA SER A 149 27.83 8.95 -23.54
C SER A 149 28.77 7.74 -23.75
N ASN A 150 28.41 6.55 -23.26
CA ASN A 150 29.36 5.43 -23.13
C ASN A 150 28.90 4.09 -23.75
N ASP A 151 28.13 4.13 -24.85
CA ASP A 151 28.10 3.03 -25.82
C ASP A 151 28.06 3.55 -27.27
N SER A 152 29.20 3.44 -27.96
CA SER A 152 29.29 3.70 -29.42
C SER A 152 30.40 2.90 -30.12
N GLY A 153 30.60 1.64 -29.67
CA GLY A 153 31.12 0.52 -30.48
C GLY A 153 32.55 0.53 -31.07
N ILE A 154 33.11 -0.69 -31.26
CA ILE A 154 33.66 -1.23 -32.53
C ILE A 154 34.22 -2.65 -32.32
N ASP A 155 34.16 -3.48 -33.36
CA ASP A 155 34.51 -4.91 -33.42
C ASP A 155 35.98 -5.28 -33.10
N GLY A 156 36.24 -6.55 -32.74
CA GLY A 156 37.63 -6.98 -32.50
C GLY A 156 38.04 -8.46 -32.35
N LYS A 157 37.47 -9.42 -33.08
CA LYS A 157 38.06 -10.78 -33.35
C LYS A 157 38.24 -11.78 -32.17
N ALA A 158 37.99 -13.06 -32.46
CA ALA A 158 38.24 -14.17 -31.55
C ALA A 158 39.68 -14.72 -31.65
N HIS A 159 40.20 -15.28 -30.55
CA HIS A 159 41.30 -16.24 -30.56
C HIS A 159 40.95 -17.52 -29.78
N LYS A 160 41.82 -18.54 -29.86
CA LYS A 160 41.43 -19.96 -29.86
C LYS A 160 42.38 -20.81 -29.01
N ARG A 161 41.86 -21.89 -28.39
CA ARG A 161 42.55 -22.91 -27.57
C ARG A 161 42.79 -22.47 -26.10
N ARG A 162 42.91 -23.36 -25.11
CA ARG A 162 42.93 -24.85 -25.16
C ARG A 162 42.22 -25.48 -23.93
N LYS A 163 41.89 -26.75 -24.06
CA LYS A 163 41.33 -27.67 -23.05
C LYS A 163 42.47 -28.31 -22.24
N ASP A 164 42.24 -28.58 -20.95
CA ASP A 164 42.66 -29.75 -20.13
C ASP A 164 42.47 -29.41 -18.62
N ALA A 165 42.44 -30.32 -17.63
CA ALA A 165 41.84 -31.67 -17.54
C ALA A 165 41.86 -32.16 -16.06
N ILE A 166 40.72 -32.68 -15.58
CA ILE A 166 40.58 -33.80 -14.58
C ILE A 166 41.24 -33.67 -13.18
N LEU A 167 40.38 -33.72 -12.13
CA LEU A 167 40.47 -34.44 -10.82
C LEU A 167 39.31 -33.87 -9.96
N LYS A 168 38.31 -34.57 -9.37
CA LYS A 168 38.23 -35.87 -8.65
C LYS A 168 39.08 -35.86 -7.37
N GLU A 169 38.58 -36.15 -6.16
CA GLU A 169 37.41 -36.96 -5.75
C GLU A 169 36.65 -36.43 -4.50
N LYS A 170 35.44 -37.00 -4.24
CA LYS A 170 34.88 -37.60 -2.98
C LYS A 170 35.30 -37.05 -1.59
N SER A 171 34.53 -37.15 -0.50
CA SER A 171 33.14 -37.55 -0.16
C SER A 171 32.96 -37.27 1.35
N LYS A 172 31.77 -37.15 1.96
CA LYS A 172 30.86 -38.25 2.31
C LYS A 172 29.51 -37.74 2.85
N ARG A 173 28.53 -38.65 2.85
CA ARG A 173 27.20 -38.55 3.47
C ARG A 173 27.12 -39.61 4.57
N VAL A 174 26.54 -39.29 5.72
CA VAL A 174 26.17 -40.26 6.78
C VAL A 174 24.74 -39.93 7.24
N LYS A 175 24.00 -40.90 7.78
CA LYS A 175 22.57 -40.82 8.10
C LYS A 175 22.22 -41.85 9.19
N ALA A 176 21.18 -41.55 10.01
CA ALA A 176 20.63 -42.38 11.10
C ALA A 176 21.56 -42.48 12.32
N ASP A 177 21.12 -42.77 13.56
CA ASP A 177 19.82 -43.19 14.15
C ASP A 177 19.70 -42.47 15.55
N ARG A 178 18.65 -42.52 16.41
CA ARG A 178 17.17 -42.74 16.37
C ARG A 178 16.71 -43.06 17.83
N SER A 179 15.44 -42.84 18.21
CA SER A 179 14.87 -43.03 19.58
C SER A 179 15.58 -42.18 20.68
N SER A 180 15.06 -41.92 21.89
CA SER A 180 13.70 -41.95 22.48
C SER A 180 13.73 -41.29 23.88
N ASP A 181 12.65 -40.84 24.56
CA ASP A 181 11.33 -40.24 24.24
C ASP A 181 10.68 -39.77 25.60
N GLU A 182 9.51 -39.13 25.57
CA GLU A 182 8.56 -38.79 26.69
C GLU A 182 8.87 -37.72 27.79
N ASP A 183 7.79 -36.96 28.08
CA ASP A 183 7.30 -36.27 29.30
C ASP A 183 8.05 -35.19 30.13
N SER A 184 7.42 -33.99 30.20
CA SER A 184 6.97 -33.34 31.46
C SER A 184 5.93 -32.23 31.21
N HIS A 185 4.93 -32.09 32.10
CA HIS A 185 3.84 -31.10 32.03
C HIS A 185 4.11 -29.77 32.79
N GLY A 186 3.22 -28.77 32.59
CA GLY A 186 3.13 -27.48 33.30
C GLY A 186 2.98 -26.31 32.32
N ASP A 187 1.82 -25.81 31.89
CA ASP A 187 0.47 -25.59 32.50
C ASP A 187 0.32 -24.28 33.31
N SER A 188 -0.88 -23.68 33.21
CA SER A 188 -1.38 -22.40 33.75
C SER A 188 -0.79 -21.08 33.18
N SER A 189 -1.57 -20.03 32.88
CA SER A 189 -3.04 -19.95 32.72
C SER A 189 -3.51 -18.62 32.07
N ALA A 190 -4.52 -18.72 31.19
CA ALA A 190 -5.66 -17.81 30.94
C ALA A 190 -5.47 -16.29 30.67
N ASP A 191 -5.92 -15.84 29.49
CA ASP A 191 -7.12 -14.97 29.32
C ASP A 191 -7.63 -15.18 27.87
N SER A 192 -8.80 -15.79 27.58
CA SER A 192 -10.22 -15.37 27.72
C SER A 192 -10.75 -14.57 26.52
N GLY A 193 -11.70 -15.15 25.77
CA GLY A 193 -12.46 -14.49 24.68
C GLY A 193 -11.77 -14.54 23.29
N ASP A 194 -12.44 -14.85 22.18
CA ASP A 194 -13.84 -15.23 21.96
C ASP A 194 -13.97 -16.30 20.86
N GLU A 195 -14.88 -17.26 21.02
CA GLU A 195 -15.27 -18.24 19.98
C GLU A 195 -16.48 -17.73 19.19
N TRP A 196 -16.24 -17.08 18.04
CA TRP A 196 -17.29 -16.52 17.17
C TRP A 196 -17.91 -17.56 16.23
N ASP A 197 -18.58 -18.55 16.82
CA ASP A 197 -19.33 -19.57 16.06
C ASP A 197 -20.64 -18.96 15.49
N ASN A 198 -20.87 -19.10 14.17
CA ASN A 198 -21.85 -18.37 13.34
C ASN A 198 -21.54 -16.89 13.01
N GLU A 199 -20.27 -16.48 12.94
CA GLU A 199 -19.89 -15.16 12.40
C GLU A 199 -20.52 -14.92 10.99
N ILE A 200 -21.33 -13.87 10.85
CA ILE A 200 -21.90 -13.49 9.54
C ILE A 200 -20.76 -13.00 8.66
N ASN A 201 -20.52 -13.70 7.55
CA ASN A 201 -19.44 -13.34 6.64
C ASN A 201 -19.72 -11.99 5.97
N VAL A 202 -19.13 -10.94 6.53
CA VAL A 202 -19.28 -9.53 6.11
C VAL A 202 -18.90 -9.33 4.63
N HIS A 203 -17.96 -10.11 4.10
CA HIS A 203 -17.59 -10.05 2.68
C HIS A 203 -18.68 -10.62 1.76
N VAL A 204 -19.39 -11.67 2.18
CA VAL A 204 -20.55 -12.19 1.44
C VAL A 204 -21.77 -11.28 1.60
N LEU A 205 -21.92 -10.59 2.75
CA LEU A 205 -22.96 -9.56 2.92
C LEU A 205 -22.72 -8.37 1.97
N ALA A 206 -21.47 -7.94 1.81
CA ALA A 206 -21.09 -6.90 0.84
C ALA A 206 -21.34 -7.34 -0.62
N GLU A 207 -21.05 -8.60 -0.99
CA GLU A 207 -21.40 -9.14 -2.32
C GLU A 207 -22.93 -9.13 -2.54
N LYS A 208 -23.71 -9.55 -1.53
CA LYS A 208 -25.17 -9.49 -1.58
C LYS A 208 -25.67 -8.06 -1.75
N PHE A 209 -25.10 -7.07 -1.08
CA PHE A 209 -25.45 -5.65 -1.26
C PHE A 209 -25.26 -5.18 -2.71
N GLN A 210 -24.16 -5.57 -3.37
CA GLN A 210 -23.90 -5.22 -4.78
C GLN A 210 -24.89 -5.84 -5.78
N ARG A 211 -25.67 -6.85 -5.36
CA ARG A 211 -26.68 -7.55 -6.17
C ARG A 211 -28.11 -7.02 -5.98
N LEU A 212 -28.35 -6.18 -4.97
CA LEU A 212 -29.67 -5.60 -4.69
C LEU A 212 -30.09 -4.58 -5.76
N GLN A 213 -31.41 -4.40 -5.93
CA GLN A 213 -31.93 -3.32 -6.78
C GLN A 213 -31.93 -1.99 -6.01
N ALA A 214 -31.96 -0.87 -6.73
CA ALA A 214 -31.99 0.47 -6.14
C ALA A 214 -33.16 0.67 -5.15
N SER A 215 -34.29 -0.02 -5.35
CA SER A 215 -35.43 -0.05 -4.42
C SER A 215 -35.10 -0.70 -3.08
N ASP A 216 -34.28 -1.76 -3.09
CA ASP A 216 -33.94 -2.54 -1.90
C ASP A 216 -32.79 -1.88 -1.12
N LEU A 217 -31.87 -1.21 -1.83
CA LEU A 217 -30.83 -0.38 -1.20
C LEU A 217 -31.43 0.76 -0.35
N ILE A 218 -32.53 1.37 -0.79
CA ILE A 218 -33.29 2.36 0.01
C ILE A 218 -33.86 1.73 1.29
N GLU A 219 -34.21 0.44 1.28
CA GLU A 219 -34.69 -0.27 2.45
C GLU A 219 -33.54 -0.66 3.40
N VAL A 220 -32.39 -1.08 2.87
CA VAL A 220 -31.14 -1.25 3.63
C VAL A 220 -30.73 0.03 4.36
N ILE A 221 -30.72 1.18 3.67
CA ILE A 221 -30.38 2.48 4.27
C ILE A 221 -31.36 2.84 5.41
N LYS A 222 -32.66 2.54 5.26
CA LYS A 222 -33.64 2.71 6.33
C LYS A 222 -33.38 1.79 7.51
N MET A 223 -33.04 0.52 7.28
CA MET A 223 -32.71 -0.43 8.36
C MET A 223 -31.46 0.01 9.14
N VAL A 224 -30.42 0.48 8.44
CA VAL A 224 -29.19 1.00 9.07
C VAL A 224 -29.48 2.28 9.88
N LYS A 225 -30.21 3.25 9.32
CA LYS A 225 -30.59 4.48 10.03
C LYS A 225 -31.52 4.22 11.23
N ALA A 226 -32.42 3.24 11.15
CA ALA A 226 -33.33 2.88 12.24
C ALA A 226 -32.62 2.24 13.46
N ASN A 227 -31.43 1.68 13.26
CA ASN A 227 -30.64 1.00 14.28
C ASN A 227 -29.29 1.71 14.53
N GLN A 228 -29.16 2.98 14.17
CA GLN A 228 -27.87 3.69 14.21
C GLN A 228 -27.38 3.97 15.65
N THR A 229 -26.15 3.56 15.95
CA THR A 229 -25.46 3.75 17.24
C THR A 229 -24.29 4.74 17.13
N SER A 230 -23.63 5.07 18.25
CA SER A 230 -22.44 5.92 18.28
C SER A 230 -21.20 5.29 17.67
N GLU A 231 -21.09 3.96 17.69
CA GLU A 231 -19.92 3.22 17.19
C GLU A 231 -20.00 2.97 15.67
N MET A 232 -21.19 3.12 15.08
CA MET A 232 -21.46 2.88 13.66
C MET A 232 -20.94 4.00 12.76
N TYR A 233 -20.03 3.66 11.84
CA TYR A 233 -19.53 4.55 10.81
C TYR A 233 -20.48 4.54 9.59
N VAL A 234 -21.39 5.52 9.58
CA VAL A 234 -22.31 5.81 8.48
C VAL A 234 -22.12 7.26 8.05
N ARG A 235 -21.84 7.49 6.77
CA ARG A 235 -21.85 8.82 6.14
C ARG A 235 -22.87 8.89 5.01
N GLU A 236 -23.40 10.08 4.82
CA GLU A 236 -24.32 10.48 3.77
C GLU A 236 -23.73 11.73 3.11
N ASP A 237 -23.38 11.65 1.82
CA ASP A 237 -22.96 12.82 1.06
C ASP A 237 -24.19 13.59 0.57
N GLY A 238 -24.36 14.81 1.08
CA GLY A 238 -25.55 15.62 0.84
C GLY A 238 -25.68 16.22 -0.56
N GLU A 239 -24.61 16.25 -1.37
CA GLU A 239 -24.68 16.72 -2.77
C GLU A 239 -24.83 15.57 -3.76
N ALA A 240 -24.24 14.39 -3.48
CA ALA A 240 -24.32 13.22 -4.35
C ALA A 240 -25.48 12.26 -4.03
N GLY A 241 -25.98 12.25 -2.79
CA GLY A 241 -26.93 11.24 -2.30
C GLY A 241 -26.30 9.86 -2.05
N GLU A 242 -24.97 9.80 -1.99
CA GLU A 242 -24.21 8.57 -1.75
C GLU A 242 -24.14 8.23 -0.25
N TYR A 243 -24.19 6.93 0.06
CA TYR A 243 -24.14 6.41 1.42
C TYR A 243 -22.92 5.50 1.60
N GLN A 244 -22.03 5.87 2.52
CA GLN A 244 -20.89 5.05 2.94
C GLN A 244 -21.23 4.41 4.29
N ILE A 245 -21.13 3.08 4.36
CA ILE A 245 -21.50 2.29 5.54
C ILE A 245 -20.37 1.28 5.77
N ASP A 246 -19.65 1.37 6.89
CA ASP A 246 -18.70 0.32 7.26
C ASP A 246 -19.44 -0.83 7.95
N LEU A 247 -19.60 -1.94 7.22
CA LEU A 247 -20.28 -3.13 7.73
C LEU A 247 -19.61 -3.73 8.98
N ARG A 248 -18.32 -3.47 9.24
CA ARG A 248 -17.62 -3.94 10.45
C ARG A 248 -17.90 -3.10 11.69
N THR A 249 -18.58 -1.96 11.54
CA THR A 249 -19.01 -1.10 12.66
C THR A 249 -20.48 -1.33 13.04
N LEU A 250 -21.19 -2.22 12.33
CA LEU A 250 -22.57 -2.59 12.61
C LEU A 250 -22.61 -3.67 13.70
N GLY A 251 -23.49 -3.53 14.69
CA GLY A 251 -23.71 -4.57 15.70
C GLY A 251 -24.38 -5.82 15.12
N ASP A 252 -24.20 -6.96 15.80
CA ASP A 252 -24.57 -8.29 15.31
C ASP A 252 -26.07 -8.44 14.99
N ASP A 253 -26.94 -7.82 15.79
CA ASP A 253 -28.39 -7.79 15.54
C ASP A 253 -28.74 -7.11 14.21
N LEU A 254 -28.00 -6.07 13.83
CA LEU A 254 -28.18 -5.35 12.57
C LEU A 254 -27.59 -6.13 11.40
N LEU A 255 -26.41 -6.75 11.58
CA LEU A 255 -25.82 -7.66 10.59
C LEU A 255 -26.74 -8.86 10.30
N ASN A 256 -27.35 -9.45 11.33
CA ASN A 256 -28.35 -10.51 11.20
C ASN A 256 -29.58 -10.05 10.41
N GLN A 257 -30.16 -8.90 10.76
CA GLN A 257 -31.31 -8.34 10.03
C GLN A 257 -30.98 -8.07 8.56
N LEU A 258 -29.82 -7.48 8.27
CA LEU A 258 -29.38 -7.17 6.90
C LEU A 258 -29.08 -8.43 6.08
N TRP A 259 -28.47 -9.46 6.70
CA TRP A 259 -28.23 -10.76 6.07
C TRP A 259 -29.54 -11.49 5.72
N GLN A 260 -30.50 -11.51 6.64
CA GLN A 260 -31.82 -12.09 6.39
C GLN A 260 -32.58 -11.33 5.30
N PHE A 261 -32.54 -9.98 5.33
CA PHE A 261 -33.14 -9.14 4.29
C PHE A 261 -32.56 -9.45 2.91
N CYS A 262 -31.23 -9.43 2.76
CA CYS A 262 -30.57 -9.67 1.49
C CYS A 262 -30.81 -11.09 0.97
N THR A 263 -30.79 -12.08 1.84
CA THR A 263 -31.07 -13.49 1.47
C THR A 263 -32.51 -13.66 1.00
N LYS A 264 -33.48 -13.05 1.68
CA LYS A 264 -34.90 -13.04 1.27
C LYS A 264 -35.15 -12.26 -0.03
N ARG A 265 -34.30 -11.29 -0.38
CA ARG A 265 -34.41 -10.46 -1.60
C ARG A 265 -33.69 -11.02 -2.83
N LEU A 266 -32.71 -11.91 -2.64
CA LEU A 266 -31.84 -12.43 -3.71
C LEU A 266 -32.04 -13.91 -4.00
N ASP A 267 -32.49 -14.67 -3.00
CA ASP A 267 -32.56 -16.13 -3.02
C ASP A 267 -34.02 -16.64 -2.83
N GLY A 268 -35.01 -15.75 -2.98
CA GLY A 268 -36.46 -16.01 -2.83
C GLY A 268 -37.34 -15.13 -3.72
#